data_AF-A0A377U1Z2-F1
#
_entry.id   AF-A0A377U1Z2-F1
#
_cell.length_a   1.000
_cell.length_b   1.000
_cell.length_c   1.000
_cell.angle_alpha   90.00
_cell.angle_beta   90.00
_cell.angle_gamma   90.00
#
_symmetry.space_group_name_H-M   'P 1'
#
loop_
_entity.id
_entity.type
_entity.pdbx_description
1 polymer ?
#
loop_
_entity_poly.entity_id
_entity_poly.type
_entity_poly.pdbx_seq_one_letter_code
_entity_poly.pdbx_strand_id
1 'polypeptide(L)' 'MVTDGRCGPREIAAQLMARGKGHRWMVIGENLAMENERIHWLPVSAVEDEYEMNAVVILDER' A
#
# COMPACT_ATOMS: atom_id res chain seq x y z
N MET A 1 4.39 6.89 4.12
CA MET A 1 4.87 5.97 5.19
C MET A 1 5.82 4.99 4.52
N VAL A 2 6.92 4.61 5.16
CA VAL A 2 7.83 3.57 4.65
C VAL A 2 7.52 2.28 5.43
N THR A 3 7.42 1.16 4.72
CA THR A 3 7.16 -0.15 5.35
C THR A 3 8.44 -0.99 5.43
N ASP A 4 8.43 -1.97 6.32
CA ASP A 4 9.49 -2.98 6.44
C ASP A 4 8.89 -4.38 6.42
N GLY A 5 9.73 -5.41 6.51
CA GLY A 5 9.29 -6.80 6.50
C GLY A 5 8.41 -7.24 7.69
N ARG A 6 8.05 -6.35 8.62
CA ARG A 6 7.13 -6.62 9.73
C ARG A 6 5.76 -5.99 9.54
N CYS A 7 5.65 -4.91 8.77
CA CYS A 7 4.39 -4.19 8.57
C CYS A 7 4.35 -3.58 7.16
N GLY A 8 3.98 -4.40 6.18
CA GLY A 8 3.89 -4.05 4.77
C GLY A 8 2.53 -3.48 4.36
N PRO A 9 2.35 -3.19 3.07
CA PRO A 9 1.10 -2.66 2.52
C PRO A 9 -0.11 -3.56 2.84
N ARG A 10 0.08 -4.88 2.85
CA ARG A 10 -0.95 -5.87 3.16
C ARG A 10 -1.46 -5.75 4.60
N GLU A 11 -0.58 -5.61 5.58
CA GLU A 11 -0.99 -5.42 6.99
C GLU A 11 -1.74 -4.10 7.18
N ILE A 12 -1.28 -3.03 6.52
CA ILE A 12 -1.94 -1.73 6.53
C ILE A 12 -3.34 -1.86 5.91
N ALA A 13 -3.45 -2.53 4.77
CA ALA A 13 -4.72 -2.76 4.09
C ALA A 13 -5.69 -3.57 4.95
N ALA A 14 -5.23 -4.65 5.59
CA ALA A 14 -6.05 -5.45 6.50
C ALA A 14 -6.62 -4.62 7.66
N GLN A 15 -5.81 -3.73 8.26
CA GLN A 15 -6.27 -2.84 9.33
C GLN A 15 -7.29 -1.79 8.85
N LEU A 16 -7.16 -1.30 7.61
CA LEU A 16 -8.12 -0.37 7.02
C LEU A 16 -9.43 -1.08 6.64
N MET A 17 -9.34 -2.30 6.11
CA MET A 17 -10.50 -3.16 5.82
C MET A 17 -11.32 -3.44 7.08
N ALA A 18 -10.66 -3.82 8.17
CA ALA A 18 -11.31 -4.06 9.46
C ALA A 18 -12.04 -2.82 10.03
N ARG A 19 -11.70 -1.62 9.54
CA ARG A 19 -12.32 -0.34 9.92
C ARG A 19 -13.36 0.14 8.89
N GLY A 20 -13.72 -0.68 7.90
CA GLY A 20 -14.70 -0.33 6.86
C GLY A 20 -14.17 0.64 5.79
N LYS A 21 -12.85 0.81 5.68
CA LYS A 21 -12.20 1.77 4.77
C LYS A 21 -11.66 1.15 3.48
N GLY A 22 -12.21 0.00 3.06
CA GLY A 22 -11.74 -0.75 1.90
C GLY A 22 -11.83 -0.03 0.55
N HIS A 23 -12.72 0.96 0.46
CA HIS A 23 -12.92 1.76 -0.73
C HIS A 23 -11.86 2.87 -0.92
N ARG A 24 -10.98 3.09 0.07
CA ARG A 24 -9.94 4.11 -0.05
C ARG A 24 -8.85 3.66 -1.02
N TRP A 25 -8.24 4.63 -1.68
CA TRP A 25 -7.11 4.37 -2.56
C TRP A 25 -5.82 4.26 -1.76
N MET A 26 -5.01 3.28 -2.13
CA MET A 26 -3.65 3.10 -1.68
C MET A 26 -2.71 3.19 -2.88
N VAL A 27 -1.65 3.98 -2.72
CA VAL A 27 -0.54 4.06 -3.66
C VAL A 27 0.67 3.42 -3.01
N ILE A 28 1.24 2.40 -3.66
CA ILE A 28 2.40 1.65 -3.19
C ILE A 28 3.50 1.83 -4.22
N GLY A 29 4.59 2.51 -3.83
CA GLY A 29 5.78 2.63 -4.64
C GLY A 29 6.84 1.65 -4.17
N GLU A 30 7.25 0.71 -5.00
CA GLU A 30 8.34 -0.24 -4.76
C GLU A 30 9.63 0.25 -5.40
N ASN A 31 10.76 0.09 -4.70
CA ASN A 31 12.10 0.38 -5.23
C ASN A 31 12.23 1.78 -5.85
N LEU A 32 11.61 2.78 -5.22
CA LEU A 32 11.60 4.16 -5.70
C LEU A 32 13.02 4.68 -5.96
N ALA A 33 13.22 5.34 -7.09
CA ALA A 33 14.52 5.81 -7.60
C ALA A 33 15.54 4.70 -7.94
N MET A 34 15.10 3.45 -8.11
CA MET A 34 15.89 2.35 -8.67
C MET A 34 15.40 1.99 -10.09
N GLU A 35 16.19 1.21 -10.85
CA GLU A 35 15.84 0.83 -12.24
C GLU A 35 14.58 -0.05 -12.33
N ASN A 36 14.24 -0.77 -11.25
CA ASN A 36 13.08 -1.65 -11.16
C ASN A 36 11.91 -1.03 -10.38
N GLU A 37 11.79 0.31 -10.39
CA GLU A 37 10.69 1.04 -9.76
C GLU A 37 9.32 0.53 -10.25
N ARG A 38 8.39 0.34 -9.31
CA ARG A 38 6.98 0.03 -9.61
C ARG A 38 6.06 0.89 -8.77
N ILE A 39 4.97 1.35 -9.37
CA ILE A 39 3.96 2.14 -8.67
C ILE A 39 2.60 1.47 -8.89
N HIS A 40 2.00 1.04 -7.79
CA HIS A 40 0.70 0.39 -7.76
C HIS A 40 -0.34 1.35 -7.23
N TRP A 41 -1.44 1.49 -7.96
CA TRP A 41 -2.61 2.24 -7.55
C TRP A 41 -3.77 1.26 -7.47
N LEU A 42 -4.30 1.07 -6.27
CA LEU A 42 -5.39 0.13 -6.07
C LEU A 42 -6.25 0.54 -4.86
N PRO A 43 -7.54 0.13 -4.84
CA PRO A 43 -8.32 0.21 -3.62
C PRO A 43 -7.67 -0.68 -2.56
N VAL A 44 -7.80 -0.27 -1.29
CA VAL A 44 -7.33 -1.01 -0.12
C VAL A 44 -7.79 -2.48 -0.16
N SER A 45 -9.02 -2.73 -0.62
CA SER A 45 -9.58 -4.08 -0.71
C SER A 45 -8.90 -4.99 -1.74
N ALA A 46 -8.09 -4.46 -2.65
CA ALA A 46 -7.40 -5.23 -3.69
C ALA A 46 -5.89 -5.43 -3.37
N VAL A 47 -5.43 -5.00 -2.19
CA VAL A 47 -4.03 -5.17 -1.77
C VAL A 47 -3.83 -6.60 -1.28
N GLU A 48 -3.37 -7.48 -2.16
CA GLU A 48 -3.20 -8.92 -1.88
C GLU A 48 -1.73 -9.37 -1.84
N ASP A 49 -0.81 -8.61 -2.45
CA ASP A 49 0.58 -9.03 -2.70
C ASP A 49 1.55 -8.76 -1.54
N GLU A 50 2.67 -9.50 -1.54
CA GLU A 50 3.90 -9.14 -0.85
C GLU A 50 4.68 -8.13 -1.72
N TYR A 51 4.96 -6.96 -1.14
CA TYR A 51 5.71 -5.90 -1.79
C TYR A 51 7.13 -5.86 -1.24
N GLU A 52 8.10 -5.54 -2.10
CA GLU A 52 9.51 -5.33 -1.72
C GLU A 52 9.65 -4.02 -0.91
N MET A 53 10.86 -3.45 -0.79
CA MET A 53 11.03 -2.18 -0.07
C MET A 53 10.15 -1.10 -0.71
N ASN A 54 9.19 -0.58 0.08
CA ASN A 54 8.13 0.25 -0.47
C ASN A 54 7.77 1.46 0.40
N ALA A 55 7.18 2.45 -0.28
CA ALA A 55 6.51 3.59 0.34
C ALA A 55 5.00 3.53 0.04
N VAL A 56 4.20 3.74 1.08
CA VAL A 56 2.74 3.71 1.02
C VAL A 56 2.15 5.09 1.30
N VAL A 57 1.18 5.47 0.47
CA VAL A 57 0.31 6.64 0.63
C VAL A 57 -1.15 6.16 0.61
N ILE A 58 -1.98 6.64 1.55
CA ILE A 58 -3.41 6.36 1.59
C ILE A 58 -4.13 7.67 1.27
N LEU A 59 -4.93 7.67 0.21
CA LEU A 59 -5.70 8.84 -0.21
C LEU A 59 -7.05 8.82 0.49
N ASP A 60 -7.38 9.93 1.14
CA ASP A 60 -8.66 10.18 1.82
C ASP A 60 -9.28 11.43 1.19
N GLU A 61 -9.53 11.35 -0.11
CA GLU A 61 -10.19 12.42 -0.87
C GLU A 61 -11.69 12.38 -0.58
N ARG A 62 -12.23 13.50 -0.09
CA ARG A 62 -13.64 13.68 0.29
C ARG A 62 -14.53 14.01 -0.89
#